data_AF-A0A943QYK0-F1
#
_entry.id   AF-A0A943QYK0-F1
#
_cell.length_a   1.000
_cell.length_b   1.000
_cell.length_c   1.000
_cell.angle_alpha   90.00
_cell.angle_beta   90.00
_cell.angle_gamma   90.00
#
_symmetry.space_group_name_H-M   'P 1'
#
loop_
_entity.id
_entity.type
_entity.pdbx_description
1 polymer ?
#
loop_
_entity_poly.entity_id
_entity_poly.type
_entity_poly.pdbx_seq_one_letter_code
_entity_poly.pdbx_strand_id
1 'polypeptide(L)'
;MTDAHIEKILNAYRSREDMDKFAHLASFEEIVENDYNLNIPRYVDTFEEEEVEPLTEIVAKINETNATIESQTASLLDMLGQLHGTTKEADEELKNFVEAFKG
;
A
#
# COMPACT_ATOMS: atom_id res chain seq x y z
N MET A 1 -23.10 1.77 11.03
CA MET A 1 -23.20 1.77 12.50
C MET A 1 -24.02 0.58 12.92
N THR A 2 -23.42 -0.35 13.68
CA THR A 2 -24.09 -1.53 14.24
C THR A 2 -24.39 -1.30 15.72
N ASP A 3 -25.26 -2.11 16.31
CA ASP A 3 -25.56 -2.02 17.75
C ASP A 3 -24.31 -2.17 18.62
N ALA A 4 -23.37 -3.03 18.20
CA ALA A 4 -22.07 -3.20 18.84
C ALA A 4 -21.22 -1.91 18.83
N HIS A 5 -21.30 -1.09 17.77
CA HIS A 5 -20.61 0.20 17.73
C HIS A 5 -21.23 1.19 18.73
N ILE A 6 -22.56 1.18 18.85
CA ILE A 6 -23.29 2.05 19.77
C ILE A 6 -22.95 1.70 21.22
N GLU A 7 -22.94 0.42 21.56
CA GLU A 7 -22.52 -0.05 22.89
C GLU A 7 -21.08 0.35 23.21
N LYS A 8 -20.16 0.20 22.25
CA LYS A 8 -18.75 0.60 22.43
C LYS A 8 -18.61 2.09 22.76
N ILE A 9 -19.32 2.95 22.03
CA ILE A 9 -19.33 4.41 22.27
C ILE A 9 -19.93 4.73 23.65
N LEU A 10 -21.06 4.11 24.00
CA LEU A 10 -21.73 4.30 25.29
C LEU A 10 -20.83 3.89 26.46
N ASN A 11 -20.13 2.77 26.32
CA ASN A 11 -19.23 2.27 27.36
C ASN A 11 -18.02 3.20 27.54
N ALA A 12 -17.41 3.67 26.45
CA ALA A 12 -16.32 4.64 26.49
C ALA A 12 -16.72 5.96 27.16
N TYR A 13 -17.93 6.44 26.88
CA TYR A 13 -18.45 7.64 27.55
C TYR A 13 -18.68 7.41 29.06
N ARG A 14 -19.20 6.24 29.44
CA ARG A 14 -19.51 5.90 30.83
C ARG A 14 -18.26 5.64 31.68
N SER A 15 -17.23 5.02 31.11
CA SER A 15 -15.99 4.73 31.83
C SER A 15 -15.22 6.00 32.17
N ARG A 16 -15.31 7.05 31.32
CA ARG A 16 -14.53 8.29 31.47
C ARG A 16 -13.03 8.00 31.61
N GLU A 17 -12.54 7.13 30.74
CA GLU A 17 -11.15 6.69 30.71
C GLU A 17 -10.55 6.98 29.33
N ASP A 18 -9.23 7.14 29.30
CA ASP A 18 -8.47 7.19 28.05
C ASP A 18 -8.48 5.81 27.39
N MET A 19 -8.78 5.79 26.09
CA MET A 19 -8.77 4.59 25.26
C MET A 19 -7.87 4.85 24.06
N ASP A 20 -6.79 4.06 23.95
CA ASP A 20 -5.80 4.21 22.88
C ASP A 20 -6.46 4.31 21.49
N LYS A 21 -6.10 5.35 20.75
CA LYS A 21 -6.62 5.72 19.41
C LYS A 21 -8.14 5.85 19.29
N PHE A 22 -8.89 5.89 20.41
CA PHE A 22 -10.36 5.86 20.39
C PHE A 22 -11.02 6.96 21.22
N ALA A 23 -10.54 7.24 22.44
CA ALA A 23 -11.09 8.26 23.32
C ALA A 23 -10.02 8.87 24.21
N HIS A 24 -10.14 10.16 24.49
CA HIS A 24 -9.24 10.89 25.40
C HIS A 24 -10.07 11.71 26.39
N LEU A 25 -9.74 11.59 27.67
CA LEU A 25 -10.35 12.33 28.76
C LEU A 25 -9.66 13.69 28.89
N ALA A 26 -10.06 14.61 28.01
CA ALA A 26 -9.52 15.96 28.01
C ALA A 26 -9.79 16.70 29.34
N SER A 27 -8.77 17.35 29.88
CA SER A 27 -8.91 18.20 31.06
C SER A 27 -9.54 19.55 30.70
N PHE A 28 -10.06 20.28 31.69
CA PHE A 28 -10.60 21.62 31.42
C PHE A 28 -9.51 22.59 30.93
N GLU A 29 -8.30 22.49 31.48
CA GLU A 29 -7.15 23.29 31.10
C GLU A 29 -6.76 23.04 29.64
N GLU A 30 -6.72 21.78 29.21
CA GLU A 30 -6.45 21.38 27.83
C GLU A 30 -7.50 21.89 26.84
N ILE A 31 -8.78 21.90 27.23
CA ILE A 31 -9.86 22.46 26.42
C ILE A 31 -9.69 23.97 26.25
N VAL A 32 -9.25 24.67 27.31
CA VAL A 32 -8.97 26.11 27.26
C VAL A 32 -7.77 26.41 26.37
N GLU A 33 -6.68 25.63 26.48
CA GLU A 33 -5.50 25.75 25.62
C GLU A 33 -5.82 25.52 24.14
N ASN A 34 -6.80 24.66 23.84
CA ASN A 34 -7.30 24.42 22.50
C ASN A 34 -8.39 25.41 22.05
N ASP A 35 -8.57 26.55 22.72
CA ASP A 35 -9.60 27.57 22.39
C ASP A 35 -11.03 27.00 22.34
N TYR A 36 -11.35 26.04 23.22
CA TYR A 36 -12.62 25.29 23.22
C TYR A 36 -12.90 24.54 21.90
N ASN A 37 -11.86 24.30 21.08
CA ASN A 37 -11.96 23.52 19.86
C ASN A 37 -11.96 22.03 20.22
N LEU A 38 -13.12 21.39 20.11
CA LEU A 38 -13.33 19.98 20.47
C LEU A 38 -13.17 19.03 19.27
N ASN A 39 -12.44 19.43 18.22
CA ASN A 39 -12.20 18.56 17.08
C ASN A 39 -11.36 17.34 17.51
N ILE A 40 -11.91 16.13 17.34
CA ILE A 40 -11.37 14.87 17.88
C ILE A 40 -9.90 14.60 17.54
N PRO A 41 -9.39 14.87 16.32
CA PRO A 41 -7.97 14.67 16.00
C PRO A 41 -7.00 15.52 16.83
N ARG A 42 -7.48 16.50 17.60
CA ARG A 42 -6.64 17.28 18.54
C ARG A 42 -6.42 16.57 19.88
N TYR A 43 -7.26 15.58 20.20
CA TYR A 43 -7.28 14.89 21.49
C TYR A 43 -6.99 13.40 21.35
N VAL A 44 -7.33 12.81 20.21
CA VAL A 44 -7.09 11.40 19.93
C VAL A 44 -6.14 11.30 18.76
N ASP A 45 -4.92 10.85 19.04
CA ASP A 45 -3.98 10.46 18.00
C ASP A 45 -4.40 9.09 17.45
N THR A 46 -4.94 9.11 16.24
CA THR A 46 -5.33 7.89 15.51
C THR A 46 -4.20 7.41 14.60
N PHE A 47 -2.98 7.95 14.71
CA PHE A 47 -1.86 7.51 13.91
C PHE A 47 -1.54 6.05 14.19
N GLU A 48 -1.44 5.26 13.13
CA GLU A 48 -0.91 3.91 13.17
C GLU A 48 0.52 3.98 12.66
N GLU A 49 1.48 3.68 13.53
CA GLU A 49 2.87 3.53 13.11
C GLU A 49 2.92 2.34 12.15
N GLU A 50 3.26 2.60 10.88
CA GLU A 50 3.42 1.55 9.89
C GLU A 50 4.55 0.62 10.34
N GLU A 51 4.29 -0.70 10.34
CA GLU A 51 5.34 -1.68 10.57
C GLU A 51 6.39 -1.53 9.47
N VAL A 52 7.56 -1.02 9.85
CA VAL A 52 8.69 -0.87 8.92
C VAL A 52 9.23 -2.27 8.63
N GLU A 53 8.98 -2.76 7.41
CA GLU A 53 9.54 -4.04 6.98
C GLU A 53 11.08 -4.02 7.09
N PRO A 54 11.70 -5.11 7.60
CA PRO A 54 13.14 -5.17 7.73
C PRO A 54 13.81 -5.09 6.34
N LEU A 55 14.94 -4.37 6.25
CA LEU A 55 15.66 -4.17 4.98
C LEU A 55 16.03 -5.48 4.28
N THR A 56 16.22 -6.57 5.03
CA THR A 56 16.49 -7.91 4.48
C THR A 56 15.31 -8.48 3.69
N GLU A 57 14.08 -8.24 4.14
CA GLU A 57 12.87 -8.66 3.43
C GLU A 57 12.64 -7.83 2.17
N ILE A 58 12.91 -6.53 2.24
CA ILE A 58 12.85 -5.64 1.07
C ILE A 58 13.85 -6.11 0.00
N VAL A 59 15.09 -6.44 0.37
CA VAL A 59 16.08 -6.97 -0.57
C VAL A 59 15.65 -8.32 -1.14
N ALA A 60 15.06 -9.20 -0.33
CA ALA A 60 14.52 -10.47 -0.81
C ALA A 60 13.41 -10.26 -1.86
N LYS A 61 12.46 -9.36 -1.60
CA LYS A 61 11.40 -8.98 -2.55
C LYS A 61 11.95 -8.37 -3.84
N ILE A 62 13.00 -7.53 -3.75
CA ILE A 62 13.66 -6.95 -4.93
C ILE A 62 14.28 -8.06 -5.79
N ASN A 63 15.01 -9.00 -5.17
CA ASN A 63 15.64 -10.10 -5.89
C ASN A 63 14.60 -11.03 -6.54
N GLU A 64 13.52 -11.34 -5.83
CA GLU A 64 12.39 -12.12 -6.37
C GLU A 64 11.72 -11.41 -7.56
N THR A 65 11.49 -10.10 -7.43
CA THR A 65 10.91 -9.28 -8.50
C THR A 65 11.82 -9.27 -9.73
N ASN A 66 13.14 -9.11 -9.55
CA ASN A 66 14.11 -9.17 -10.64
C ASN A 66 14.12 -10.54 -11.32
N ALA A 67 14.13 -11.63 -10.55
CA ALA A 67 14.06 -12.99 -11.12
C ALA A 67 12.75 -13.21 -11.91
N THR A 68 11.64 -12.65 -11.42
CA THR A 68 10.35 -12.70 -12.11
C THR A 68 10.39 -11.91 -13.43
N ILE A 69 10.98 -10.70 -13.42
CA ILE A 69 11.17 -9.88 -14.63
C ILE A 69 12.00 -10.63 -15.65
N GLU A 70 13.11 -11.25 -15.25
CA GLU A 70 13.96 -12.04 -16.15
C GLU A 70 13.19 -13.21 -16.76
N SER A 71 12.48 -13.99 -15.94
CA SER A 71 11.67 -15.11 -16.42
C SER A 71 10.55 -14.68 -17.36
N GLN A 72 9.86 -13.58 -17.05
CA GLN A 72 8.77 -13.06 -17.88
C GLN A 72 9.30 -12.48 -19.19
N THR A 73 10.44 -11.81 -19.15
CA THR A 73 11.11 -11.29 -20.36
C THR A 73 11.56 -12.45 -21.26
N ALA A 74 12.11 -13.51 -20.69
CA ALA A 74 12.46 -14.73 -21.44
C ALA A 74 11.22 -15.37 -22.09
N SER A 75 10.11 -15.48 -21.35
CA SER A 75 8.85 -15.99 -21.89
C SER A 75 8.29 -15.09 -23.00
N LEU A 76 8.36 -13.77 -22.83
CA LEU A 76 7.93 -12.81 -23.84
C LEU A 76 8.78 -12.93 -25.12
N LEU A 77 10.09 -13.09 -24.97
CA LEU A 77 11.03 -13.30 -26.09
C LEU A 77 10.74 -14.60 -26.85
N ASP A 78 10.38 -15.68 -26.14
CA ASP A 78 9.99 -16.94 -26.79
C ASP A 78 8.69 -16.77 -27.59
N MET A 79 7.67 -16.15 -27.00
CA MET A 79 6.41 -15.86 -27.69
C MET A 79 6.63 -14.96 -28.92
N LEU A 80 7.48 -13.94 -28.82
CA LEU A 80 7.84 -13.10 -29.96
C LEU A 80 8.58 -13.87 -31.06
N GLY A 81 9.39 -14.88 -30.72
CA GLY A 81 10.07 -15.74 -31.68
C GLY A 81 9.13 -16.68 -32.45
N GLN A 82 7.94 -16.97 -31.92
CA GLN A 82 6.92 -17.79 -32.57
C GLN A 82 6.02 -17.00 -33.53
N LEU A 83 6.14 -15.67 -33.55
CA LEU A 83 5.38 -14.82 -34.47
C LEU A 83 6.04 -14.79 -35.85
N HIS A 84 5.20 -14.82 -36.89
CA HIS A 84 5.62 -14.69 -38.28
C HIS A 84 4.72 -13.69 -39.00
N GLY A 85 5.32 -12.89 -39.89
CA GLY A 85 4.58 -11.91 -40.69
C GLY A 85 3.74 -12.59 -41.77
N THR A 86 2.53 -12.07 -42.03
CA THR A 86 1.68 -12.54 -43.16
C THR A 86 2.20 -12.07 -44.52
N THR A 87 3.10 -11.09 -44.55
CA THR A 87 3.82 -10.60 -45.73
C THR A 87 5.32 -10.68 -45.49
N LYS A 88 6.12 -10.75 -46.56
CA LYS A 88 7.59 -10.83 -46.45
C LYS A 88 8.20 -9.62 -45.73
N GLU A 89 7.66 -8.43 -46.01
CA GLU A 89 8.11 -7.18 -45.39
C GLU A 89 7.81 -7.14 -43.89
N ALA A 90 6.63 -7.59 -43.47
CA ALA A 90 6.26 -7.65 -42.05
C ALA A 90 7.06 -8.71 -41.28
N ASP A 91 7.43 -9.83 -41.93
CA ASP A 91 8.25 -10.87 -41.32
C ASP A 91 9.71 -10.43 -41.12
N GLU A 92 10.26 -9.66 -42.06
CA GLU A 92 11.59 -9.05 -41.94
C GLU A 92 11.63 -7.95 -40.87
N GLU A 93 10.62 -7.08 -40.80
CA GLU A 93 10.52 -6.03 -39.77
C GLU A 93 10.38 -6.63 -38.36
N LEU A 94 9.56 -7.66 -38.21
CA LEU A 94 9.38 -8.39 -36.95
C LEU A 94 10.68 -9.04 -36.47
N LYS A 95 11.47 -9.65 -37.38
CA LYS A 95 12.78 -10.23 -37.03
C LYS A 95 13.76 -9.17 -36.55
N ASN A 96 13.83 -8.03 -37.24
CA ASN A 96 14.68 -6.91 -36.84
C ASN A 96 14.27 -6.35 -35.46
N PHE A 97 12.96 -6.26 -35.19
CA PHE A 97 12.44 -5.85 -33.89
C PHE A 97 12.83 -6.84 -32.77
N VAL A 98 12.69 -8.14 -33.00
CA VAL A 98 13.07 -9.17 -32.01
C VAL A 98 14.57 -9.19 -31.75
N GLU A 99 15.40 -8.98 -32.77
CA GLU A 99 16.86 -8.84 -32.59
C GLU A 99 17.22 -7.57 -31.79
N ALA A 100 16.62 -6.44 -32.10
CA ALA A 100 16.84 -5.19 -31.36
C ALA A 100 16.35 -5.25 -29.91
N PHE A 101 15.26 -5.98 -29.65
CA PHE A 101 14.68 -6.14 -28.32
C PHE A 101 15.45 -7.13 -27.43
N LYS A 102 16.22 -8.05 -28.03
CA LYS A 102 17.10 -8.97 -27.28
C LYS A 102 18.37 -8.31 -26.73
N GLY A 103 18.79 -7.18 -27.30
CA GLY A 103 20.00 -6.45 -26.90
C GLY A 103 21.28 -7.05 -27.47
#